data_AF-A0A7S3CR21-F1
#
_entry.id   AF-A0A7S3CR21-F1
#
_cell.length_a   1.000
_cell.length_b   1.000
_cell.length_c   1.000
_cell.angle_alpha   90.00
_cell.angle_beta   90.00
_cell.angle_gamma   90.00
#
_symmetry.space_group_name_H-M   'P 1'
#
loop_
_entity.id
_entity.type
_entity.pdbx_description
1 polymer ?
#
loop_
_entity_poly.entity_id
_entity_poly.type
_entity_poly.pdbx_seq_one_letter_code
_entity_poly.pdbx_strand_id
1 'polypeptide(L)'
;MLEERVELAQSGINIQWILFSGVIVFFMQTGFALFEQGSVRHKNHQNVIFKNCFDACVGGILWWMVGFGLAYGDVDGGFFGKKYFFGRGMKEDQQYGNWFFQYAFACTSSTIVSGSAAERIKISAYLGFSALMTGFIYPIVVAWTWGEGWLYDIGYEDFAGSGVVHMTGGFAGLAAAIACGPRLGRFEPIRKNGDVGALQVESNRSNMRVAGGVRFKDFVKADCGYDQVIQKFTSNKWDIVKVHSFSKYYMNRLRDSYLLPYDYQ
;
A
#
# COMPACT_ATOMS: atom_id res chain seq x y z
N MET A 1 -34.66 16.04 31.07
CA MET A 1 -33.58 16.92 31.58
C MET A 1 -32.33 16.14 32.00
N LEU A 2 -32.42 15.09 32.84
CA LEU A 2 -31.26 14.26 33.16
C LEU A 2 -30.84 13.38 31.98
N GLU A 3 -31.79 12.69 31.34
CA GLU A 3 -31.52 11.84 30.17
C GLU A 3 -30.86 12.61 29.02
N GLU A 4 -31.43 13.76 28.64
CA GLU A 4 -30.85 14.66 27.64
C GLU A 4 -29.42 15.10 27.97
N ARG A 5 -29.12 15.39 29.24
CA ARG A 5 -27.75 15.74 29.68
C ARG A 5 -26.79 14.55 29.58
N VAL A 6 -27.29 13.33 29.84
CA VAL A 6 -26.51 12.10 29.70
C VAL A 6 -26.23 11.80 28.23
N GLU A 7 -27.21 11.96 27.34
CA GLU A 7 -27.04 11.78 25.89
C GLU A 7 -26.03 12.77 25.30
N LEU A 8 -26.13 14.05 25.68
CA LEU A 8 -25.17 15.07 25.26
C LEU A 8 -23.75 14.77 25.74
N ALA A 9 -23.60 14.32 26.99
CA ALA A 9 -22.30 13.92 27.53
C ALA A 9 -21.73 12.71 26.80
N GLN A 10 -22.56 11.70 26.52
CA GLN A 10 -22.14 10.50 25.79
C GLN A 10 -21.71 10.83 24.36
N SER A 11 -22.45 11.69 23.66
CA SER A 11 -22.08 12.15 22.31
C SER A 11 -20.73 12.87 22.31
N GLY A 12 -20.51 13.78 23.26
CA GLY A 12 -19.23 14.48 23.41
C GLY A 12 -18.05 13.53 23.65
N ILE A 13 -18.23 12.53 24.52
CA ILE A 13 -17.20 11.51 24.82
C ILE A 13 -16.92 10.63 23.59
N ASN A 14 -17.96 10.21 22.87
CA ASN A 14 -17.82 9.38 21.67
C ASN A 14 -17.03 10.12 20.57
N ILE A 15 -17.35 11.39 20.31
CA ILE A 15 -16.65 12.21 19.33
C ILE A 15 -15.18 12.40 19.75
N GLN A 16 -14.92 12.67 21.03
CA GLN A 16 -13.55 12.80 21.54
C GLN A 16 -12.76 11.50 21.34
N TRP A 17 -13.36 10.34 21.61
CA TRP A 17 -12.72 9.05 21.40
C TRP A 17 -12.39 8.79 19.93
N ILE A 18 -13.31 9.09 19.02
CA ILE A 18 -13.12 8.93 17.57
C ILE A 18 -12.01 9.85 17.08
N LEU A 19 -11.98 11.12 17.53
CA LEU A 19 -10.90 12.05 17.18
C LEU A 19 -9.54 11.59 17.69
N PHE A 20 -9.47 11.14 18.94
CA PHE A 20 -8.22 10.62 19.53
C PHE A 20 -7.72 9.39 18.77
N SER A 21 -8.62 8.46 18.46
CA SER A 21 -8.32 7.28 17.65
C SER A 21 -7.88 7.69 16.23
N GLY A 22 -8.53 8.68 15.64
CA GLY A 22 -8.15 9.25 14.33
C GLY A 22 -6.73 9.82 14.33
N VAL A 23 -6.30 10.47 15.42
CA VAL A 23 -4.93 10.97 15.54
C VAL A 23 -3.94 9.81 15.57
N ILE A 24 -4.22 8.75 16.32
CA ILE A 24 -3.35 7.56 16.40
C ILE A 24 -3.24 6.88 15.02
N VAL A 25 -4.37 6.70 14.33
CA VAL A 25 -4.38 6.12 12.97
C VAL A 25 -3.64 7.03 12.00
N PHE A 26 -3.84 8.35 12.07
CA PHE A 26 -3.12 9.28 11.21
C PHE A 26 -1.60 9.27 11.46
N PHE A 27 -1.17 9.03 12.70
CA PHE A 27 0.25 8.82 13.02
C PHE A 27 0.87 7.59 12.32
N MET A 28 0.06 6.65 11.83
CA MET A 28 0.56 5.57 10.97
C MET A 28 1.18 6.12 9.69
N GLN A 29 0.75 7.28 9.17
CA GLN A 29 1.37 7.93 8.00
C GLN A 29 2.85 8.22 8.26
N THR A 30 3.20 8.68 9.46
CA THR A 30 4.59 8.86 9.88
C THR A 30 5.31 7.50 9.96
N GLY A 31 4.63 6.47 10.47
CA GLY A 31 5.15 5.10 10.50
C GLY A 31 5.49 4.55 9.10
N PHE A 32 4.59 4.75 8.12
CA PHE A 32 4.82 4.38 6.72
C PHE A 32 5.99 5.16 6.11
N ALA A 33 6.06 6.47 6.35
CA ALA A 33 7.18 7.28 5.87
C ALA A 33 8.54 6.74 6.37
N LEU A 34 8.65 6.43 7.66
CA LEU A 34 9.86 5.87 8.26
C LEU A 34 10.18 4.46 7.75
N PHE A 35 9.16 3.59 7.66
CA PHE A 35 9.31 2.22 7.18
C PHE A 35 9.73 2.16 5.70
N GLU A 36 9.09 2.96 4.85
CA GLU A 36 9.45 3.05 3.44
C GLU A 36 10.84 3.63 3.25
N GLN A 37 11.20 4.68 4.00
CA GLN A 37 12.53 5.29 3.92
C GLN A 37 13.62 4.26 4.29
N GLY A 38 13.38 3.46 5.33
CA GLY A 38 14.29 2.38 5.74
C GLY A 38 14.39 1.24 4.72
N SER A 39 13.39 1.10 3.84
CA SER A 39 13.30 0.01 2.84
C SER A 39 13.82 0.40 1.44
N VAL A 40 14.31 1.64 1.28
CA VAL A 40 14.86 2.16 0.02
C VAL A 40 16.33 2.55 0.14
N ARG A 41 17.03 2.67 -0.99
CA ARG A 41 18.42 3.11 -1.02
C ARG A 41 18.52 4.58 -0.58
N HIS A 42 19.65 4.94 0.04
CA HIS A 42 19.91 6.28 0.58
C HIS A 42 19.59 7.43 -0.40
N LYS A 43 19.93 7.25 -1.69
CA LYS A 43 19.65 8.24 -2.74
C LYS A 43 18.17 8.60 -2.94
N ASN A 44 17.25 7.73 -2.48
CA ASN A 44 15.81 7.88 -2.67
C ASN A 44 15.08 8.31 -1.38
N HIS A 45 15.78 8.54 -0.27
CA HIS A 45 15.16 8.84 1.03
C HIS A 45 14.27 10.08 1.00
N GLN A 46 14.78 11.18 0.43
CA GLN A 46 14.03 12.43 0.32
C GLN A 46 12.73 12.25 -0.50
N ASN A 47 12.81 11.51 -1.61
CA ASN A 47 11.66 11.24 -2.46
C ASN A 47 10.54 10.49 -1.70
N VAL A 48 10.90 9.52 -0.86
CA VAL A 48 9.93 8.77 -0.05
C VAL A 48 9.21 9.67 0.96
N ILE A 49 9.96 10.50 1.69
CA ILE A 49 9.38 11.42 2.68
C ILE A 49 8.42 12.41 1.99
N PHE A 50 8.83 12.98 0.85
CA PHE A 50 7.96 13.89 0.08
C PHE A 50 6.68 13.20 -0.39
N LYS A 51 6.76 11.98 -0.92
CA LYS A 51 5.56 11.23 -1.34
C LYS A 51 4.59 11.04 -0.19
N ASN A 52 5.06 10.59 0.97
CA ASN A 52 4.20 10.36 2.15
C ASN A 52 3.57 11.65 2.70
N CYS A 53 4.31 12.76 2.71
CA CYS A 53 3.81 14.05 3.17
C CYS A 53 2.75 14.63 2.23
N PHE A 54 3.05 14.69 0.92
CA PHE A 54 2.11 15.21 -0.06
C PHE A 54 0.91 14.28 -0.30
N ASP A 55 1.06 12.97 -0.09
CA ASP A 55 -0.05 12.01 -0.07
C ASP A 55 -1.13 12.41 0.93
N ALA A 56 -0.75 12.75 2.16
CA ALA A 56 -1.69 13.21 3.17
C ALA A 56 -2.37 14.52 2.76
N CYS A 57 -1.61 15.50 2.23
CA CYS A 57 -2.18 16.78 1.81
C CYS A 57 -3.20 16.62 0.67
N VAL A 58 -2.81 15.91 -0.40
CA VAL A 58 -3.68 15.68 -1.56
C VAL A 58 -4.86 14.80 -1.16
N GLY A 59 -4.60 13.72 -0.42
CA GLY A 59 -5.62 12.82 0.09
C GLY A 59 -6.67 13.54 0.94
N GLY A 60 -6.26 14.46 1.81
CA GLY A 60 -7.18 15.21 2.66
C GLY A 60 -8.12 16.12 1.86
N ILE A 61 -7.58 16.79 0.84
CA ILE A 61 -8.37 17.65 -0.05
C ILE A 61 -9.38 16.80 -0.83
N LEU A 62 -8.94 15.70 -1.45
CA LEU A 62 -9.81 14.86 -2.28
C LEU A 62 -10.85 14.10 -1.45
N TRP A 63 -10.47 13.64 -0.26
CA TRP A 63 -11.40 13.02 0.68
C TRP A 63 -12.47 14.01 1.16
N TRP A 64 -12.09 15.26 1.44
CA TRP A 64 -13.06 16.32 1.77
C TRP A 64 -13.96 16.72 0.59
N MET A 65 -13.41 16.85 -0.61
CA MET A 65 -14.17 17.28 -1.79
C MET A 65 -15.19 16.22 -2.21
N VAL A 66 -14.75 14.98 -2.35
CA VAL A 66 -15.56 13.90 -2.96
C VAL A 66 -15.53 12.59 -2.18
N GLY A 67 -14.39 12.20 -1.61
CA GLY A 67 -14.20 10.85 -1.07
C GLY A 67 -15.17 10.51 0.07
N PHE A 68 -15.29 11.38 1.07
CA PHE A 68 -16.21 11.13 2.19
C PHE A 68 -17.67 11.05 1.74
N GLY A 69 -18.07 11.89 0.78
CA GLY A 69 -19.42 11.88 0.22
C GLY A 69 -19.75 10.61 -0.56
N LEU A 70 -18.79 10.10 -1.34
CA LEU A 70 -18.95 8.81 -2.02
C LEU A 70 -19.02 7.63 -1.04
N ALA A 71 -18.24 7.69 0.04
CA ALA A 71 -18.11 6.60 1.00
C ALA A 71 -19.30 6.49 1.98
N TYR A 72 -19.71 7.61 2.58
CA TYR A 72 -20.68 7.64 3.69
C TYR A 72 -21.90 8.53 3.42
N GLY A 73 -22.00 9.11 2.23
CA GLY A 73 -23.07 10.04 1.89
C GLY A 73 -24.36 9.36 1.50
N ASP A 74 -24.98 8.55 2.36
CA ASP A 74 -26.30 7.94 2.11
C ASP A 74 -26.28 6.99 0.88
N VAL A 75 -25.60 5.85 1.04
CA VAL A 75 -25.40 4.83 0.00
C VAL A 75 -26.65 3.96 -0.20
N ASP A 76 -27.35 3.61 0.90
CA ASP A 76 -28.65 2.90 0.94
C ASP A 76 -28.68 1.64 0.05
N GLY A 77 -27.81 0.66 0.35
CA GLY A 77 -27.68 -0.58 -0.44
C GLY A 77 -27.11 -0.39 -1.85
N GLY A 78 -26.78 0.85 -2.22
CA GLY A 78 -26.24 1.22 -3.52
C GLY A 78 -24.73 1.00 -3.67
N PHE A 79 -24.17 1.67 -4.68
CA PHE A 79 -22.75 1.58 -5.03
C PHE A 79 -21.93 2.81 -4.62
N PHE A 80 -22.57 3.95 -4.36
CA PHE A 80 -21.91 5.21 -4.00
C PHE A 80 -22.88 6.16 -3.31
N GLY A 81 -22.36 6.99 -2.41
CA GLY A 81 -23.10 8.03 -1.72
C GLY A 81 -23.37 9.27 -2.58
N LYS A 82 -24.40 10.03 -2.17
CA LYS A 82 -24.97 11.22 -2.82
C LYS A 82 -24.91 12.48 -1.95
N LYS A 83 -24.51 12.39 -0.68
CA LYS A 83 -24.44 13.51 0.28
C LYS A 83 -22.98 13.86 0.67
N TYR A 84 -22.80 14.94 1.41
CA TYR A 84 -21.51 15.38 1.99
C TYR A 84 -20.39 15.82 1.05
N PHE A 85 -20.66 15.97 -0.25
CA PHE A 85 -19.70 16.57 -1.19
C PHE A 85 -19.32 18.00 -0.76
N PHE A 86 -18.01 18.30 -0.79
CA PHE A 86 -17.44 19.56 -0.33
C PHE A 86 -17.81 19.92 1.12
N GLY A 87 -18.07 18.91 1.95
CA GLY A 87 -18.45 19.08 3.35
C GLY A 87 -19.86 19.65 3.58
N ARG A 88 -20.73 19.68 2.58
CA ARG A 88 -22.11 20.18 2.72
C ARG A 88 -22.96 19.23 3.55
N GLY A 89 -23.62 19.72 4.60
CA GLY A 89 -24.47 18.90 5.48
C GLY A 89 -23.72 18.20 6.63
N MET A 90 -22.38 18.19 6.60
CA MET A 90 -21.60 17.47 7.61
C MET A 90 -21.67 18.09 9.01
N LYS A 91 -21.95 19.40 9.10
CA LYS A 91 -22.06 20.09 10.39
C LYS A 91 -23.35 19.72 11.09
N GLU A 92 -24.44 19.73 10.34
CA GLU A 92 -25.78 19.39 10.79
C GLU A 92 -25.82 17.94 11.28
N ASP A 93 -25.18 17.03 10.55
CA ASP A 93 -25.16 15.60 10.84
C ASP A 93 -23.96 15.17 11.72
N GLN A 94 -23.21 16.13 12.29
CA GLN A 94 -22.07 15.93 13.20
C GLN A 94 -20.96 14.99 12.67
N GLN A 95 -20.71 14.98 11.36
CA GLN A 95 -19.83 14.00 10.70
C GLN A 95 -18.33 14.34 10.73
N TYR A 96 -17.92 15.50 11.26
CA TYR A 96 -16.50 15.90 11.21
C TYR A 96 -15.54 14.95 11.95
N GLY A 97 -15.98 14.36 13.06
CA GLY A 97 -15.19 13.36 13.79
C GLY A 97 -14.95 12.11 12.94
N ASN A 98 -16.03 11.57 12.37
CA ASN A 98 -15.97 10.42 11.47
C ASN A 98 -15.17 10.72 10.21
N TRP A 99 -15.31 11.91 9.64
CA TRP A 99 -14.55 12.33 8.47
C TRP A 99 -13.05 12.25 8.71
N PHE A 100 -12.56 12.77 9.83
CA PHE A 100 -11.13 12.76 10.15
C PHE A 100 -10.64 11.33 10.42
N PHE A 101 -11.42 10.55 11.16
CA PHE A 101 -11.10 9.15 11.43
C PHE A 101 -10.99 8.34 10.13
N GLN A 102 -11.95 8.47 9.22
CA GLN A 102 -11.98 7.73 7.96
C GLN A 102 -10.98 8.24 6.93
N TYR A 103 -10.70 9.54 6.95
CA TYR A 103 -9.60 10.13 6.19
C TYR A 103 -8.26 9.45 6.50
N ALA A 104 -7.98 9.16 7.77
CA ALA A 104 -6.75 8.50 8.17
C ALA A 104 -6.62 7.07 7.57
N PHE A 105 -7.73 6.34 7.46
CA PHE A 105 -7.76 5.04 6.76
C PHE A 105 -7.61 5.17 5.25
N ALA A 106 -8.22 6.19 4.63
CA ALA A 106 -8.06 6.46 3.21
C ALA A 106 -6.59 6.73 2.85
N CYS A 107 -5.90 7.56 3.64
CA CYS A 107 -4.46 7.79 3.51
C CYS A 107 -3.66 6.50 3.69
N THR A 108 -4.02 5.69 4.69
CA THR A 108 -3.37 4.39 4.93
C THR A 108 -3.47 3.47 3.71
N SER A 109 -4.63 3.43 3.03
CA SER A 109 -4.78 2.62 1.81
C SER A 109 -3.92 3.14 0.65
N SER A 110 -3.86 4.47 0.47
CA SER A 110 -3.03 5.12 -0.55
C SER A 110 -1.52 4.87 -0.33
N THR A 111 -1.04 5.04 0.90
CA THR A 111 0.41 4.95 1.20
C THR A 111 0.97 3.53 1.05
N ILE A 112 0.15 2.47 1.20
CA ILE A 112 0.57 1.09 0.87
C ILE A 112 1.12 1.01 -0.57
N VAL A 113 0.53 1.75 -1.50
CA VAL A 113 0.96 1.79 -2.90
C VAL A 113 2.30 2.49 -3.05
N SER A 114 2.59 3.51 -2.24
CA SER A 114 3.89 4.22 -2.24
C SER A 114 5.06 3.26 -2.03
N GLY A 115 4.95 2.37 -1.03
CA GLY A 115 5.99 1.39 -0.73
C GLY A 115 6.18 0.37 -1.85
N SER A 116 5.08 -0.08 -2.46
CA SER A 116 5.11 -1.04 -3.56
C SER A 116 5.81 -0.50 -4.82
N ALA A 117 5.66 0.80 -5.11
CA ALA A 117 6.22 1.46 -6.29
C ALA A 117 7.48 2.29 -5.97
N ALA A 118 8.04 2.13 -4.77
CA ALA A 118 9.17 2.90 -4.30
C ALA A 118 10.41 2.77 -5.22
N GLU A 119 11.17 3.86 -5.32
CA GLU A 119 12.39 4.04 -6.15
C GLU A 119 12.19 4.14 -7.68
N ARG A 120 10.97 3.90 -8.19
CA ARG A 120 10.70 3.80 -9.64
C ARG A 120 9.54 4.66 -10.13
N ILE A 121 8.65 5.10 -9.24
CA ILE A 121 7.55 6.01 -9.59
C ILE A 121 7.98 7.48 -9.52
N LYS A 122 7.52 8.29 -10.50
CA LYS A 122 7.64 9.75 -10.44
C LYS A 122 6.69 10.32 -9.39
N ILE A 123 7.10 11.34 -8.64
CA ILE A 123 6.28 11.97 -7.59
C ILE A 123 4.92 12.43 -8.15
N SER A 124 4.91 13.11 -9.30
CA SER A 124 3.68 13.59 -9.92
C SER A 124 2.70 12.46 -10.29
N ALA A 125 3.21 11.33 -10.80
CA ALA A 125 2.40 10.15 -11.09
C ALA A 125 1.83 9.54 -9.81
N TYR A 126 2.63 9.50 -8.74
CA TYR A 126 2.17 9.02 -7.44
C TYR A 126 1.11 9.94 -6.83
N LEU A 127 1.25 11.26 -6.91
CA LEU A 127 0.23 12.19 -6.41
C LEU A 127 -1.08 12.12 -7.20
N GLY A 128 -1.01 11.92 -8.53
CA GLY A 128 -2.20 11.64 -9.34
C GLY A 128 -2.88 10.33 -8.94
N PHE A 129 -2.09 9.28 -8.68
CA PHE A 129 -2.59 8.02 -8.16
C PHE A 129 -3.26 8.19 -6.79
N SER A 130 -2.60 8.88 -5.85
CA SER A 130 -3.12 9.17 -4.51
C SER A 130 -4.44 9.93 -4.57
N ALA A 131 -4.55 10.94 -5.44
CA ALA A 131 -5.80 11.67 -5.67
C ALA A 131 -6.93 10.77 -6.18
N LEU A 132 -6.63 9.87 -7.13
CA LEU A 132 -7.62 8.92 -7.64
C LEU A 132 -8.01 7.88 -6.59
N MET A 133 -7.04 7.40 -5.81
CA MET A 133 -7.24 6.40 -4.78
C MET A 133 -8.13 6.95 -3.67
N THR A 134 -7.76 8.08 -3.08
CA THR A 134 -8.48 8.74 -1.97
C THR A 134 -9.78 9.42 -2.41
N GLY A 135 -9.86 9.90 -3.66
CA GLY A 135 -11.03 10.58 -4.19
C GLY A 135 -12.09 9.67 -4.79
N PHE A 136 -11.72 8.48 -5.28
CA PHE A 136 -12.66 7.60 -6.01
C PHE A 136 -12.53 6.13 -5.64
N ILE A 137 -11.37 5.49 -5.84
CA ILE A 137 -11.26 4.02 -5.74
C ILE A 137 -11.57 3.53 -4.32
N TYR A 138 -10.86 4.05 -3.32
CA TYR A 138 -11.04 3.67 -1.92
C TYR A 138 -12.44 4.05 -1.40
N PRO A 139 -12.95 5.28 -1.59
CA PRO A 139 -14.32 5.64 -1.21
C PRO A 139 -15.42 4.71 -1.74
N ILE A 140 -15.30 4.24 -2.98
CA ILE A 140 -16.29 3.34 -3.58
C ILE A 140 -16.26 1.97 -2.89
N VAL A 141 -15.05 1.46 -2.58
CA VAL A 141 -14.92 0.21 -1.80
C VAL A 141 -15.53 0.38 -0.40
N VAL A 142 -15.28 1.52 0.24
CA VAL A 142 -15.91 1.85 1.53
C VAL A 142 -17.43 1.92 1.40
N ALA A 143 -17.95 2.55 0.34
CA ALA A 143 -19.40 2.66 0.11
C ALA A 143 -20.07 1.28 0.04
N TRP A 144 -19.44 0.31 -0.61
CA TRP A 144 -19.97 -1.04 -0.71
C TRP A 144 -20.02 -1.75 0.65
N THR A 145 -19.06 -1.47 1.52
CA THR A 145 -18.84 -2.17 2.79
C THR A 145 -19.30 -1.35 4.00
N TRP A 146 -18.47 -0.44 4.53
CA TRP A 146 -18.77 0.35 5.72
C TRP A 146 -19.79 1.46 5.48
N GLY A 147 -20.04 1.81 4.23
CA GLY A 147 -21.04 2.79 3.82
C GLY A 147 -22.46 2.25 3.74
N GLU A 148 -22.71 1.01 4.18
CA GLU A 148 -24.03 0.35 4.12
C GLU A 148 -24.53 0.17 2.67
N GLY A 149 -23.61 -0.22 1.77
CA GLY A 149 -23.92 -0.55 0.38
C GLY A 149 -24.16 -2.05 0.15
N TRP A 150 -24.15 -2.46 -1.11
CA TRP A 150 -24.54 -3.82 -1.48
C TRP A 150 -23.72 -4.96 -0.84
N LEU A 151 -22.44 -4.76 -0.50
CA LEU A 151 -21.66 -5.81 0.19
C LEU A 151 -22.10 -5.94 1.65
N TYR A 152 -22.41 -4.83 2.30
CA TYR A 152 -23.00 -4.83 3.64
C TYR A 152 -24.31 -5.62 3.68
N ASP A 153 -25.21 -5.38 2.72
CA ASP A 153 -26.53 -6.02 2.66
C ASP A 153 -26.47 -7.55 2.50
N ILE A 154 -25.42 -8.06 1.86
CA ILE A 154 -25.20 -9.51 1.73
C ILE A 154 -24.40 -10.12 2.89
N GLY A 155 -24.12 -9.33 3.93
CA GLY A 155 -23.46 -9.79 5.17
C GLY A 155 -21.93 -9.74 5.14
N TYR A 156 -21.32 -8.88 4.34
CA TYR A 156 -19.87 -8.68 4.40
C TYR A 156 -19.47 -7.93 5.68
N GLU A 157 -18.54 -8.49 6.43
CA GLU A 157 -17.99 -7.89 7.65
C GLU A 157 -16.48 -7.69 7.55
N ASP A 158 -16.02 -6.48 7.85
CA ASP A 158 -14.61 -6.14 8.05
C ASP A 158 -14.51 -5.13 9.18
N PHE A 159 -14.00 -5.53 10.33
CA PHE A 159 -14.05 -4.68 11.53
C PHE A 159 -13.15 -3.44 11.45
N ALA A 160 -11.94 -3.60 10.91
CA ALA A 160 -10.89 -2.57 10.98
C ALA A 160 -10.13 -2.35 9.66
N GLY A 161 -10.56 -2.98 8.57
CA GLY A 161 -10.07 -2.66 7.23
C GLY A 161 -9.05 -3.65 6.70
N SER A 162 -9.10 -4.91 7.13
CA SER A 162 -8.26 -5.98 6.57
C SER A 162 -8.50 -6.14 5.05
N GLY A 163 -9.77 -6.09 4.64
CA GLY A 163 -10.19 -6.02 3.24
C GLY A 163 -10.22 -4.58 2.76
N VAL A 164 -11.03 -3.74 3.40
CA VAL A 164 -11.36 -2.40 2.91
C VAL A 164 -10.12 -1.52 2.74
N VAL A 165 -9.14 -1.59 3.65
CA VAL A 165 -7.94 -0.76 3.65
C VAL A 165 -6.74 -1.52 3.07
N HIS A 166 -6.38 -2.63 3.71
CA HIS A 166 -5.13 -3.33 3.42
C HIS A 166 -5.19 -4.15 2.14
N MET A 167 -6.29 -4.87 1.88
CA MET A 167 -6.44 -5.62 0.63
C MET A 167 -6.58 -4.66 -0.56
N THR A 168 -7.41 -3.63 -0.44
CA THR A 168 -7.56 -2.59 -1.48
C THR A 168 -6.23 -1.91 -1.82
N GLY A 169 -5.50 -1.45 -0.80
CA GLY A 169 -4.16 -0.86 -0.99
C GLY A 169 -3.15 -1.88 -1.50
N GLY A 170 -3.23 -3.14 -1.07
CA GLY A 170 -2.36 -4.23 -1.50
C GLY A 170 -2.53 -4.59 -2.97
N PHE A 171 -3.77 -4.71 -3.46
CA PHE A 171 -4.04 -4.96 -4.88
C PHE A 171 -3.69 -3.76 -5.75
N ALA A 172 -4.00 -2.54 -5.30
CA ALA A 172 -3.56 -1.34 -5.99
C ALA A 172 -2.02 -1.24 -6.04
N GLY A 173 -1.34 -1.63 -4.96
CA GLY A 173 0.12 -1.71 -4.88
C GLY A 173 0.70 -2.78 -5.81
N LEU A 174 0.05 -3.94 -5.91
CA LEU A 174 0.41 -4.98 -6.88
C LEU A 174 0.29 -4.46 -8.31
N ALA A 175 -0.84 -3.82 -8.64
CA ALA A 175 -1.05 -3.22 -9.96
C ALA A 175 0.01 -2.16 -10.28
N ALA A 176 0.32 -1.28 -9.31
CA ALA A 176 1.38 -0.27 -9.46
C ALA A 176 2.77 -0.90 -9.64
N ALA A 177 3.08 -1.97 -8.90
CA ALA A 177 4.34 -2.69 -9.03
C ALA A 177 4.48 -3.38 -10.39
N ILE A 178 3.41 -3.96 -10.93
CA ILE A 178 3.36 -4.53 -12.27
C ILE A 178 3.59 -3.44 -13.32
N ALA A 179 2.86 -2.32 -13.22
CA ALA A 179 2.96 -1.20 -14.15
C ALA A 179 4.36 -0.54 -14.14
N CYS A 180 4.98 -0.43 -12.97
CA CYS A 180 6.33 0.15 -12.86
C CYS A 180 7.46 -0.82 -13.27
N GLY A 181 7.20 -2.13 -13.31
CA GLY A 181 8.22 -3.15 -13.56
C GLY A 181 9.25 -3.29 -12.42
N PRO A 182 10.19 -4.25 -12.50
CA PRO A 182 11.15 -4.53 -11.44
C PRO A 182 12.12 -3.37 -11.16
N ARG A 183 12.62 -3.27 -9.92
CA ARG A 183 13.69 -2.30 -9.60
C ARG A 183 14.97 -2.67 -10.34
N LEU A 184 15.66 -1.67 -10.88
CA LEU A 184 16.93 -1.87 -11.57
C LEU A 184 17.94 -2.58 -10.67
N GLY A 185 18.54 -3.66 -11.19
CA GLY A 185 19.49 -4.50 -10.48
C GLY A 185 18.91 -5.38 -9.36
N ARG A 186 17.58 -5.59 -9.32
CA ARG A 186 16.96 -6.50 -8.33
C ARG A 186 17.02 -7.98 -8.74
N PHE A 187 16.87 -8.25 -10.03
CA PHE A 187 16.79 -9.61 -10.59
C PHE A 187 17.88 -9.92 -11.62
N GLU A 188 18.75 -8.95 -11.93
CA GLU A 188 19.93 -9.24 -12.74
C GLU A 188 21.04 -9.84 -11.85
N PRO A 189 21.76 -10.88 -12.31
CA PRO A 189 23.00 -11.27 -11.65
C PRO A 189 23.96 -10.09 -11.73
N ILE A 190 24.43 -9.61 -10.58
CA ILE A 190 25.45 -8.57 -10.50
C ILE A 190 26.64 -9.03 -11.36
N ARG A 191 26.80 -8.46 -12.55
CA ARG A 191 28.01 -8.67 -13.33
C ARG A 191 29.17 -8.02 -12.58
N LYS A 192 30.30 -8.73 -12.55
CA LYS A 192 31.47 -8.54 -11.68
C LYS A 192 32.05 -7.12 -11.56
N ASN A 193 31.63 -6.15 -12.37
CA ASN A 193 32.30 -4.85 -12.54
C ASN A 193 31.39 -3.60 -12.40
N GLY A 194 30.23 -3.68 -11.78
CA GLY A 194 29.63 -2.52 -11.05
C GLY A 194 29.17 -1.25 -11.81
N ASP A 195 29.44 -1.06 -13.10
CA ASP A 195 29.06 0.19 -13.78
C ASP A 195 27.66 0.14 -14.43
N VAL A 196 26.78 1.03 -13.98
CA VAL A 196 25.56 1.43 -14.69
C VAL A 196 25.95 2.36 -15.85
N GLY A 197 26.47 1.78 -16.93
CA GLY A 197 26.89 2.51 -18.12
C GLY A 197 26.46 1.80 -19.41
N ALA A 198 25.57 2.47 -20.15
CA ALA A 198 25.24 2.26 -21.56
C ALA A 198 24.75 0.87 -22.01
N LEU A 199 23.55 0.87 -22.58
CA LEU A 199 23.15 -0.05 -23.65
C LEU A 199 24.24 -0.04 -24.75
N GLN A 200 25.15 -1.01 -24.72
CA GLN A 200 25.84 -1.46 -25.93
C GLN A 200 25.29 -2.84 -26.28
N VAL A 201 24.34 -2.80 -27.21
CA VAL A 201 23.98 -3.97 -28.02
C VAL A 201 25.19 -4.27 -28.88
N GLU A 202 25.99 -5.26 -28.50
CA GLU A 202 26.91 -5.91 -29.42
C GLU A 202 26.69 -7.43 -29.41
N SER A 203 25.90 -7.83 -30.41
CA SER A 203 26.07 -9.02 -31.25
C SER A 203 27.19 -9.99 -30.85
N ASN A 204 26.85 -11.15 -30.28
CA ASN A 204 27.07 -12.43 -30.98
C ASN A 204 26.34 -13.59 -30.28
N ARG A 205 25.30 -14.12 -30.91
CA ARG A 205 24.33 -15.03 -30.30
C ARG A 205 24.64 -16.52 -30.45
N SER A 206 25.84 -16.92 -30.88
CA SER A 206 26.05 -18.31 -31.34
C SER A 206 27.00 -19.18 -30.52
N ASN A 207 27.87 -18.67 -29.63
CA ASN A 207 28.90 -19.55 -29.02
C ASN A 207 29.29 -19.24 -27.56
N MET A 208 28.32 -18.93 -26.67
CA MET A 208 28.62 -18.75 -25.25
C MET A 208 28.52 -20.09 -24.48
N ARG A 209 29.67 -20.70 -24.19
CA ARG A 209 29.81 -21.76 -23.16
C ARG A 209 30.26 -21.09 -21.86
N VAL A 210 29.56 -21.35 -20.76
CA VAL A 210 29.98 -20.90 -19.42
C VAL A 210 31.07 -21.84 -18.90
N ALA A 211 32.11 -21.28 -18.28
CA ALA A 211 33.17 -22.05 -17.61
C ALA A 211 32.52 -23.04 -16.63
N GLY A 212 32.73 -24.34 -16.85
CA GLY A 212 32.10 -25.43 -16.11
C GLY A 212 31.26 -26.41 -16.94
N GLY A 213 31.04 -26.16 -18.23
CA GLY A 213 30.49 -27.18 -19.15
C GLY A 213 28.99 -27.48 -19.04
N VAL A 214 28.23 -26.71 -18.26
CA VAL A 214 26.77 -26.88 -18.14
C VAL A 214 26.05 -26.20 -19.31
N ARG A 215 25.09 -26.89 -19.92
CA ARG A 215 24.31 -26.39 -21.07
C ARG A 215 23.32 -25.31 -20.60
N PHE A 216 23.18 -24.24 -21.38
CA PHE A 216 22.28 -23.10 -21.11
C PHE A 216 20.82 -23.51 -20.78
N LYS A 217 20.36 -24.63 -21.34
CA LYS A 217 19.01 -25.18 -21.11
C LYS A 217 18.80 -25.66 -19.67
N ASP A 218 19.86 -26.06 -18.98
CA ASP A 218 19.82 -26.50 -17.58
C ASP A 218 19.85 -25.30 -16.61
N PHE A 219 20.36 -24.14 -17.06
CA PHE A 219 20.33 -22.88 -16.30
C PHE A 219 18.92 -22.26 -16.27
N VAL A 220 18.16 -22.40 -17.36
CA VAL A 220 16.75 -21.93 -17.44
C VAL A 220 15.83 -22.68 -16.47
N LYS A 221 16.16 -23.91 -16.06
CA LYS A 221 15.41 -24.63 -15.01
C LYS A 221 15.64 -24.09 -13.59
N ALA A 222 16.73 -23.35 -13.35
CA ALA A 222 17.03 -22.77 -12.04
C ALA A 222 16.25 -21.48 -11.74
N ASP A 223 15.64 -20.85 -12.75
CA ASP A 223 14.74 -19.69 -12.61
C ASP A 223 13.30 -20.07 -12.17
N CYS A 224 13.05 -21.36 -11.87
CA CYS A 224 11.78 -21.89 -11.37
C CYS A 224 11.51 -21.53 -9.88
N GLY A 225 11.95 -20.36 -9.41
CA GLY A 225 11.56 -19.82 -8.11
C GLY A 225 10.11 -19.31 -8.11
N TYR A 226 9.62 -18.85 -9.26
CA TYR A 226 8.28 -18.30 -9.41
C TYR A 226 7.18 -19.38 -9.28
N ASP A 227 7.41 -20.58 -9.84
CA ASP A 227 6.46 -21.70 -9.72
C ASP A 227 6.36 -22.21 -8.28
N GLN A 228 7.45 -22.16 -7.51
CA GLN A 228 7.41 -22.53 -6.08
C GLN A 228 6.66 -21.50 -5.24
N VAL A 229 6.77 -20.21 -5.59
CA VAL A 229 6.03 -19.13 -4.94
C VAL A 229 4.54 -19.24 -5.31
N ILE A 230 4.21 -19.44 -6.58
CA ILE A 230 2.82 -19.62 -7.04
C ILE A 230 2.19 -20.89 -6.47
N GLN A 231 2.89 -22.04 -6.47
CA GLN A 231 2.40 -23.28 -5.84
C GLN A 231 2.17 -23.12 -4.33
N LYS A 232 3.03 -22.36 -3.64
CA LYS A 232 2.85 -22.11 -2.21
C LYS A 232 1.73 -21.10 -1.93
N PHE A 233 1.58 -20.07 -2.77
CA PHE A 233 0.50 -19.08 -2.66
C PHE A 233 -0.88 -19.67 -2.99
N THR A 234 -0.96 -20.63 -3.92
CA THR A 234 -2.21 -21.32 -4.28
C THR A 234 -2.55 -22.48 -3.34
N SER A 235 -1.65 -22.85 -2.42
CA SER A 235 -1.95 -23.86 -1.43
C SER A 235 -2.79 -23.28 -0.28
N ASN A 236 -3.96 -23.85 -0.02
CA ASN A 236 -4.90 -23.44 1.03
C ASN A 236 -4.41 -23.71 2.48
N LYS A 237 -3.10 -23.66 2.72
CA LYS A 237 -2.47 -23.92 4.04
C LYS A 237 -1.73 -22.68 4.53
N TRP A 238 -2.46 -21.59 4.69
CA TRP A 238 -1.94 -20.33 5.22
C TRP A 238 -1.94 -20.38 6.76
N ASP A 239 -0.75 -20.34 7.34
CA ASP A 239 -0.52 -20.17 8.77
C ASP A 239 0.40 -18.96 8.94
N ILE A 240 0.01 -18.02 9.82
CA ILE A 240 0.74 -16.77 10.07
C ILE A 240 2.19 -17.03 10.52
N VAL A 241 2.44 -18.15 11.18
CA VAL A 241 3.78 -18.58 11.60
C VAL A 241 4.64 -18.96 10.38
N LYS A 242 4.03 -19.51 9.33
CA LYS A 242 4.72 -19.87 8.07
C LYS A 242 5.03 -18.65 7.20
N VAL A 243 4.17 -17.65 7.20
CA VAL A 243 4.44 -16.37 6.53
C VAL A 243 5.58 -15.63 7.24
N HIS A 244 5.57 -15.61 8.58
CA HIS A 244 6.65 -15.02 9.36
C HIS A 244 7.99 -15.74 9.16
N SER A 245 7.97 -17.08 9.11
CA SER A 245 9.18 -17.87 8.85
C SER A 245 9.66 -17.77 7.40
N PHE A 246 8.77 -17.62 6.42
CA PHE A 246 9.14 -17.30 5.03
C PHE A 246 9.79 -15.91 4.94
N SER A 247 9.20 -14.90 5.58
CA SER A 247 9.78 -13.55 5.64
C SER A 247 11.16 -13.57 6.31
N LYS A 248 11.29 -14.24 7.46
CA LYS A 248 12.60 -14.44 8.13
C LYS A 248 13.60 -15.18 7.24
N TYR A 249 13.19 -16.27 6.59
CA TYR A 249 14.06 -17.04 5.71
C TYR A 249 14.53 -16.23 4.52
N TYR A 250 13.63 -15.49 3.87
CA TYR A 250 13.94 -14.66 2.72
C TYR A 250 14.82 -13.47 3.11
N MET A 251 14.56 -12.83 4.25
CA MET A 251 15.39 -11.76 4.80
C MET A 251 16.78 -12.25 5.21
N ASN A 252 16.89 -13.44 5.81
CA ASN A 252 18.18 -14.06 6.14
C ASN A 252 18.96 -14.40 4.86
N ARG A 253 18.29 -14.97 3.85
CA ARG A 253 18.94 -15.31 2.58
C ARG A 253 19.40 -14.07 1.81
N LEU A 254 18.65 -12.97 1.89
CA LEU A 254 19.09 -11.67 1.37
C LEU A 254 20.28 -11.13 2.15
N ARG A 255 20.25 -11.18 3.49
CA ARG A 255 21.37 -10.76 4.35
C ARG A 255 22.66 -11.51 4.03
N ASP A 256 22.56 -12.82 3.88
CA ASP A 256 23.72 -13.69 3.60
C ASP A 256 24.23 -13.51 2.16
N SER A 257 23.40 -12.99 1.23
CA SER A 257 23.80 -12.67 -0.14
C SER A 257 24.53 -11.31 -0.28
N TYR A 258 24.42 -10.42 0.72
CA TYR A 258 25.06 -9.10 0.73
C TYR A 258 26.31 -9.02 1.63
N LEU A 259 26.62 -10.07 2.39
CA LEU A 259 27.88 -10.20 3.13
C LEU A 259 28.92 -10.90 2.24
N LEU A 260 29.59 -10.12 1.39
CA LEU A 260 30.91 -10.54 0.89
C LEU A 260 31.88 -10.61 2.06
N PRO A 261 32.81 -11.59 2.10
CA PRO A 261 33.84 -11.64 3.12
C PRO A 261 34.81 -10.48 2.87
N TYR A 262 34.72 -9.43 3.69
CA TYR A 262 35.85 -8.54 3.87
C TYR A 262 36.81 -9.23 4.84
N ASP A 263 37.77 -9.97 4.28
CA ASP A 263 38.98 -10.34 5.02
C ASP A 263 39.75 -9.05 5.32
N TYR A 264 39.80 -8.68 6.60
CA TYR A 264 40.82 -7.77 7.12
C TYR A 264 42.13 -8.57 7.19
N GLN A 265 43.09 -8.22 6.34
CA GLN A 265 44.51 -8.39 6.67
C GLN A 265 45.02 -7.11 7.31
#